data_AF-A0A2P8GEM8-F1
#
_entry.id   AF-A0A2P8GEM8-F1
#
_cell.length_a   1.000
_cell.length_b   1.000
_cell.length_c   1.000
_cell.angle_alpha   90.00
_cell.angle_beta   90.00
_cell.angle_gamma   90.00
#
_symmetry.space_group_name_H-M   'P 1'
#
loop_
_entity.id
_entity.type
_entity.pdbx_description
1 polymer ?
#
loop_
_entity_poly.entity_id
_entity_poly.type
_entity_poly.pdbx_seq_one_letter_code
_entity_poly.pdbx_strand_id
1 'polypeptide(L)'
;MQTEKYRLATLTNEFYYIAVQENLCTLPGLQAVRRNEKDMINCQECGKPLTGRVDKKFCSDMCRNSFNNRLNSDSYNIVRNINNQLRKNRRILEELCPDDKSKTTKHILLAKGFDFNLITNIRPTLKGSIYRFVYDYGYLELDNDFYLIVRDKRLEK
;
A
#
# COMPACT_ATOMS: atom_id res chain seq x y z
N MET A 1 -1.39 -82.21 34.19
CA MET A 1 -1.18 -80.75 34.05
C MET A 1 -1.86 -80.28 32.77
N GLN A 2 -2.41 -79.06 32.77
CA GLN A 2 -3.55 -78.66 31.95
C GLN A 2 -3.31 -78.51 30.42
N THR A 3 -4.38 -78.83 29.68
CA THR A 3 -4.87 -78.33 28.36
C THR A 3 -4.06 -77.22 27.66
N GLU A 4 -3.56 -77.36 26.44
CA GLU A 4 -4.28 -77.50 25.13
C GLU A 4 -5.01 -76.21 24.67
N LYS A 5 -4.64 -75.63 23.51
CA LYS A 5 -5.52 -75.40 22.31
C LYS A 5 -4.93 -74.53 21.17
N TYR A 6 -4.94 -75.12 19.96
CA TYR A 6 -5.03 -74.58 18.57
C TYR A 6 -4.06 -73.46 18.08
N ARG A 7 -3.20 -73.64 17.05
CA ARG A 7 -3.38 -74.00 15.61
C ARG A 7 -4.22 -72.97 14.83
N LEU A 8 -3.59 -72.10 14.03
CA LEU A 8 -3.15 -72.28 12.62
C LEU A 8 -4.31 -72.41 11.61
N ALA A 9 -4.45 -71.44 10.70
CA ALA A 9 -4.47 -71.64 9.23
C ALA A 9 -4.73 -70.33 8.46
N THR A 10 -4.40 -70.36 7.17
CA THR A 10 -4.38 -69.23 6.23
C THR A 10 -5.48 -69.29 5.16
N LEU A 11 -5.79 -68.11 4.59
CA LEU A 11 -6.23 -67.86 3.19
C LEU A 11 -7.70 -68.11 2.76
N THR A 12 -8.14 -67.15 1.93
CA THR A 12 -9.14 -67.17 0.84
C THR A 12 -10.63 -67.45 1.11
N ASN A 13 -11.37 -66.32 1.11
CA ASN A 13 -12.50 -65.99 0.23
C ASN A 13 -13.91 -66.63 0.43
N GLU A 14 -14.90 -65.81 0.05
CA GLU A 14 -16.34 -66.06 -0.17
C GLU A 14 -17.27 -66.49 0.98
N PHE A 15 -18.26 -65.60 1.22
CA PHE A 15 -19.68 -65.88 1.39
C PHE A 15 -20.13 -67.21 2.02
N TYR A 16 -20.64 -67.12 3.26
CA TYR A 16 -21.72 -68.02 3.70
C TYR A 16 -22.67 -67.33 4.71
N TYR A 17 -23.94 -67.12 4.29
CA TYR A 17 -25.18 -67.07 5.11
C TYR A 17 -25.23 -66.03 6.26
N ILE A 18 -26.02 -64.94 6.23
CA ILE A 18 -27.36 -64.60 5.67
C ILE A 18 -28.54 -65.37 6.32
N ALA A 19 -29.60 -64.59 6.63
CA ALA A 19 -30.94 -64.96 7.14
C ALA A 19 -31.00 -65.22 8.67
N VAL A 20 -32.04 -64.87 9.45
CA VAL A 20 -33.44 -64.40 9.27
C VAL A 20 -33.73 -63.43 10.47
N GLN A 21 -34.49 -62.32 10.46
CA GLN A 21 -35.45 -61.67 9.54
C GLN A 21 -35.38 -60.11 9.65
N GLU A 22 -36.33 -59.38 9.07
CA GLU A 22 -36.47 -57.91 9.17
C GLU A 22 -37.42 -57.46 10.29
N ASN A 23 -37.15 -56.29 10.90
CA ASN A 23 -38.21 -55.33 11.18
C ASN A 23 -37.67 -53.89 11.22
N LEU A 24 -38.20 -53.06 10.32
CA LEU A 24 -37.82 -51.67 10.10
C LEU A 24 -38.13 -50.78 11.31
N CYS A 25 -37.11 -50.08 11.82
CA CYS A 25 -37.27 -48.71 12.32
C CYS A 25 -35.98 -47.92 12.08
N THR A 26 -35.91 -47.24 10.94
CA THR A 26 -34.78 -46.41 10.52
C THR A 26 -34.67 -45.12 11.34
N LEU A 27 -33.51 -44.88 11.94
CA LEU A 27 -32.99 -43.52 12.18
C LEU A 27 -31.57 -43.45 11.60
N PRO A 28 -31.38 -42.82 10.43
CA PRO A 28 -30.07 -42.78 9.78
C PRO A 28 -29.16 -41.71 10.39
N GLY A 29 -27.87 -42.01 10.46
CA GLY A 29 -26.82 -40.99 10.42
C GLY A 29 -26.50 -40.23 11.72
N LEU A 30 -25.87 -40.90 12.68
CA LEU A 30 -24.85 -40.25 13.51
C LEU A 30 -23.45 -40.71 13.08
N GLN A 31 -22.94 -40.12 12.00
CA GLN A 31 -21.49 -40.05 11.80
C GLN A 31 -20.93 -38.98 12.75
N ALA A 32 -19.93 -39.33 13.55
CA ALA A 32 -19.23 -38.37 14.39
C ALA A 32 -18.58 -37.30 13.50
N VAL A 33 -19.14 -36.09 13.50
CA VAL A 33 -18.65 -34.98 12.69
C VAL A 33 -17.28 -34.55 13.20
N ARG A 34 -16.22 -35.02 12.53
CA ARG A 34 -14.91 -34.36 12.58
C ARG A 34 -15.11 -32.97 11.99
N ARG A 35 -15.29 -31.96 12.84
CA ARG A 35 -15.35 -30.56 12.39
C ARG A 35 -13.98 -30.22 11.79
N ASN A 36 -13.95 -30.09 10.47
CA ASN A 36 -12.75 -29.67 9.75
C ASN A 36 -12.29 -28.31 10.27
N GLU A 37 -11.00 -28.20 10.59
CA GLU A 37 -10.35 -26.98 11.07
C GLU A 37 -10.01 -26.05 9.88
N LYS A 38 -11.04 -25.67 9.12
CA LYS A 38 -10.92 -24.79 7.95
C LYS A 38 -12.05 -23.76 7.95
N ASP A 39 -11.73 -22.61 7.36
CA ASP A 39 -12.58 -21.43 7.17
C ASP A 39 -12.69 -20.47 8.37
N MET A 40 -11.59 -20.26 9.09
CA MET A 40 -11.44 -19.10 9.98
C MET A 40 -11.07 -17.85 9.15
N ILE A 41 -12.04 -16.96 8.94
CA ILE A 41 -11.83 -15.70 8.23
C ILE A 41 -11.08 -14.73 9.16
N ASN A 42 -9.89 -14.28 8.78
CA ASN A 42 -9.07 -13.37 9.57
C ASN A 42 -9.17 -11.93 9.06
N CYS A 43 -8.97 -10.95 9.96
CA CYS A 43 -8.91 -9.54 9.59
C CYS A 43 -7.73 -9.24 8.68
N GLN A 44 -7.98 -8.58 7.55
CA GLN A 44 -6.94 -8.21 6.55
C GLN A 44 -5.86 -7.25 7.09
N GLU A 45 -6.10 -6.61 8.24
CA GLU A 45 -5.16 -5.67 8.87
C GLU A 45 -4.46 -6.25 10.11
N CYS A 46 -5.23 -6.77 11.08
CA CYS A 46 -4.68 -7.19 12.38
C CYS A 46 -4.58 -8.71 12.57
N GLY A 47 -4.94 -9.52 11.56
CA GLY A 47 -4.86 -10.99 11.60
C GLY A 47 -5.83 -11.68 12.57
N LYS A 48 -6.54 -10.94 13.43
CA LYS A 48 -7.49 -11.50 14.41
C LYS A 48 -8.63 -12.26 13.71
N PRO A 49 -9.09 -13.39 14.28
CA PRO A 49 -10.23 -14.11 13.74
C PRO A 49 -11.49 -13.23 13.77
N LEU A 50 -12.27 -13.29 12.71
CA LEU A 50 -13.52 -12.55 12.55
C LEU A 50 -14.70 -13.43 12.91
N THR A 51 -15.38 -13.06 14.00
CA THR A 51 -16.68 -13.61 14.36
C THR A 51 -17.78 -12.70 13.84
N GLY A 52 -18.86 -13.30 13.32
CA GLY A 52 -20.03 -12.59 12.80
C GLY A 52 -20.36 -13.01 11.36
N ARG A 53 -20.77 -12.02 10.54
CA ARG A 53 -21.18 -12.25 9.16
C ARG A 53 -20.03 -12.79 8.29
N VAL A 54 -20.36 -13.67 7.36
CA VAL A 54 -19.43 -14.34 6.42
C VAL A 54 -18.71 -13.36 5.49
N ASP A 55 -19.29 -12.18 5.24
CA ASP A 55 -18.73 -11.12 4.39
C ASP A 55 -17.79 -10.13 5.12
N LYS A 56 -17.57 -10.32 6.43
CA LYS A 56 -16.76 -9.40 7.25
C LYS A 56 -15.27 -9.52 6.89
N LYS A 57 -14.65 -8.39 6.51
CA LYS A 57 -13.20 -8.29 6.16
C LYS A 57 -12.33 -7.65 7.24
N PHE A 58 -12.93 -6.88 8.14
CA PHE A 58 -12.25 -6.12 9.19
C PHE A 58 -12.89 -6.36 10.56
N CYS A 59 -12.08 -6.40 11.63
CA CYS A 59 -12.61 -6.62 12.98
C CYS A 59 -13.29 -5.36 13.56
N SER A 60 -12.83 -4.18 13.15
CA SER A 60 -13.28 -2.85 13.57
C SER A 60 -13.05 -1.82 12.46
N ASP A 61 -13.72 -0.67 12.55
CA ASP A 61 -13.53 0.46 11.61
C ASP A 61 -12.11 1.04 11.69
N MET A 62 -11.46 0.96 12.84
CA MET A 62 -10.05 1.34 12.99
C MET A 62 -9.13 0.47 12.10
N CYS A 63 -9.38 -0.84 12.04
CA CYS A 63 -8.63 -1.74 11.14
C CYS A 63 -8.94 -1.47 9.66
N ARG A 64 -10.19 -1.12 9.32
CA ARG A 64 -10.58 -0.69 7.97
C ARG A 64 -9.85 0.59 7.54
N ASN A 65 -9.79 1.59 8.43
CA ASN A 65 -9.10 2.85 8.15
C ASN A 65 -7.58 2.67 8.08
N SER A 66 -6.98 1.87 8.97
CA SER A 66 -5.55 1.55 8.92
C SER A 66 -5.17 0.85 7.61
N PHE A 67 -5.95 -0.15 7.18
CA PHE A 67 -5.77 -0.84 5.90
C PHE A 67 -5.85 0.12 4.71
N ASN A 68 -6.87 0.99 4.67
CA ASN A 68 -7.02 1.99 3.61
C ASN A 68 -5.89 3.04 3.63
N ASN A 69 -5.41 3.46 4.80
CA ASN A 69 -4.28 4.37 4.93
C ASN A 69 -2.98 3.73 4.45
N ARG A 70 -2.78 2.43 4.75
CA ARG A 70 -1.64 1.64 4.27
C ARG A 70 -1.67 1.47 2.75
N LEU A 71 -2.81 1.15 2.16
CA LEU A 71 -2.95 1.04 0.69
C LEU A 71 -2.67 2.36 -0.05
N ASN A 72 -3.00 3.50 0.57
CA ASN A 72 -2.77 4.82 -0.02
C ASN A 72 -1.46 5.49 0.47
N SER A 73 -0.64 4.82 1.28
CA SER A 73 0.52 5.48 1.90
C SER A 73 1.57 5.85 0.88
N ASP A 74 1.92 4.96 -0.04
CA ASP A 74 3.06 5.15 -0.93
C ASP A 74 2.82 6.25 -1.95
N SER A 75 1.64 6.25 -2.57
CA SER A 75 1.20 7.31 -3.49
C SER A 75 1.12 8.68 -2.79
N TYR A 76 0.56 8.72 -1.58
CA TYR A 76 0.46 9.95 -0.79
C TYR A 76 1.83 10.44 -0.28
N ASN A 77 2.76 9.53 0.03
CA ASN A 77 4.11 9.84 0.46
C ASN A 77 4.94 10.46 -0.68
N ILE A 78 4.84 9.94 -1.91
CA ILE A 78 5.50 10.54 -3.09
C ILE A 78 5.02 11.98 -3.31
N VAL A 79 3.69 12.19 -3.32
CA VAL A 79 3.10 13.53 -3.49
C VAL A 79 3.50 14.47 -2.35
N ARG A 80 3.49 13.99 -1.10
CA ARG A 80 3.97 14.76 0.07
C ARG A 80 5.45 15.16 -0.09
N ASN A 81 6.31 14.24 -0.51
CA ASN A 81 7.75 14.51 -0.66
C ASN A 81 8.02 15.54 -1.77
N ILE A 82 7.36 15.41 -2.92
CA ILE A 82 7.43 16.40 -4.00
C ILE A 82 6.97 17.78 -3.53
N ASN A 83 5.84 17.87 -2.81
CA ASN A 83 5.34 19.13 -2.26
C ASN A 83 6.27 19.73 -1.19
N ASN A 84 6.89 18.90 -0.35
CA ASN A 84 7.89 19.34 0.62
C ASN A 84 9.12 19.95 -0.08
N GLN A 85 9.59 19.31 -1.15
CA GLN A 85 10.74 19.81 -1.92
C GLN A 85 10.39 21.05 -2.75
N LEU A 86 9.20 21.15 -3.34
CA LEU A 86 8.71 22.39 -3.97
C LEU A 86 8.64 23.55 -2.96
N ARG A 87 8.20 23.30 -1.73
CA ARG A 87 8.23 24.30 -0.64
C ARG A 87 9.65 24.68 -0.21
N LYS A 88 10.60 23.75 -0.22
CA LYS A 88 12.02 24.01 0.04
C LYS A 88 12.62 24.87 -1.09
N ASN A 89 12.39 24.50 -2.34
CA ASN A 89 12.78 25.26 -3.53
C ASN A 89 12.27 26.71 -3.45
N ARG A 90 10.98 26.92 -3.10
CA ARG A 90 10.40 28.26 -2.93
C ARG A 90 11.16 29.11 -1.89
N ARG A 91 11.42 28.54 -0.70
CA ARG A 91 12.18 29.22 0.38
C ARG A 91 13.60 29.58 -0.04
N ILE A 92 14.28 28.71 -0.78
CA ILE A 92 15.63 28.97 -1.29
C ILE A 92 15.64 30.19 -2.22
N LEU A 93 14.64 30.30 -3.12
CA LEU A 93 14.51 31.45 -4.03
C LEU A 93 14.16 32.74 -3.27
N GLU A 94 13.31 32.65 -2.26
CA GLU A 94 12.95 33.76 -1.36
C GLU A 94 14.16 34.30 -0.58
N GLU A 95 14.95 33.42 0.06
CA GLU A 95 16.19 33.80 0.76
C GLU A 95 17.25 34.44 -0.15
N LEU A 96 17.31 34.02 -1.42
CA LEU A 96 18.27 34.53 -2.41
C LEU A 96 17.74 35.77 -3.15
N CYS A 97 16.49 36.15 -2.93
CA CYS A 97 15.79 37.22 -3.64
C CYS A 97 14.99 38.09 -2.64
N PRO A 98 15.69 38.84 -1.76
CA PRO A 98 15.04 39.80 -0.87
C PRO A 98 14.32 40.90 -1.66
N ASP A 99 14.96 41.39 -2.73
CA ASP A 99 14.41 42.32 -3.71
C ASP A 99 13.57 41.61 -4.79
N ASP A 100 12.88 42.36 -5.64
CA ASP A 100 12.03 41.83 -6.73
C ASP A 100 12.76 40.94 -7.75
N LYS A 101 14.07 41.13 -7.91
CA LYS A 101 14.94 40.46 -8.89
C LYS A 101 16.35 40.28 -8.32
N SER A 102 16.91 39.09 -8.43
CA SER A 102 18.30 38.82 -8.04
C SER A 102 19.02 37.93 -9.06
N LYS A 103 20.35 37.94 -9.03
CA LYS A 103 21.20 37.04 -9.83
C LYS A 103 21.94 36.09 -8.90
N THR A 104 21.98 34.82 -9.28
CA THR A 104 22.64 33.74 -8.54
C THR A 104 23.39 32.82 -9.51
N THR A 105 24.24 31.94 -9.00
CA THR A 105 24.89 30.88 -9.80
C THR A 105 24.28 29.52 -9.50
N LYS A 106 24.38 28.60 -10.47
CA LYS A 106 23.96 27.20 -10.33
C LYS A 106 24.45 26.54 -9.04
N HIS A 107 25.72 26.78 -8.72
CA HIS A 107 26.40 26.19 -7.57
C HIS A 107 25.75 26.60 -6.23
N ILE A 108 25.28 27.85 -6.08
CA ILE A 108 24.64 28.32 -4.84
C ILE A 108 23.28 27.64 -4.65
N LEU A 109 22.50 27.49 -5.73
CA LEU A 109 21.22 26.79 -5.72
C LEU A 109 21.40 25.31 -5.37
N LEU A 110 22.36 24.62 -6.02
CA LEU A 110 22.69 23.23 -5.71
C LEU A 110 23.20 23.05 -4.28
N ALA A 111 24.04 23.95 -3.77
CA ALA A 111 24.56 23.89 -2.40
C ALA A 111 23.47 24.05 -1.33
N LYS A 112 22.41 24.83 -1.60
CA LYS A 112 21.20 24.88 -0.75
C LYS A 112 20.26 23.67 -0.93
N GLY A 113 20.56 22.78 -1.88
CA GLY A 113 19.74 21.62 -2.22
C GLY A 113 18.43 22.00 -2.91
N PHE A 114 18.52 22.87 -3.91
CA PHE A 114 17.46 23.22 -4.85
C PHE A 114 17.37 22.21 -6.00
N ASP A 115 16.17 21.69 -6.26
CA ASP A 115 15.93 20.68 -7.30
C ASP A 115 15.31 21.30 -8.56
N PHE A 116 16.11 21.49 -9.61
CA PHE A 116 15.68 22.08 -10.89
C PHE A 116 14.63 21.26 -11.65
N ASN A 117 14.44 19.98 -11.30
CA ASN A 117 13.45 19.09 -11.91
C ASN A 117 12.02 19.35 -11.38
N LEU A 118 11.89 20.01 -10.22
CA LEU A 118 10.60 20.23 -9.56
C LEU A 118 10.15 21.68 -9.73
N ILE A 119 9.27 21.87 -10.70
CA ILE A 119 8.70 23.15 -11.12
C ILE A 119 7.18 23.04 -11.27
N THR A 120 6.47 24.15 -11.09
CA THR A 120 5.00 24.19 -11.19
C THR A 120 4.52 24.72 -12.54
N ASN A 121 5.23 25.69 -13.14
CA ASN A 121 4.86 26.29 -14.42
C ASN A 121 6.09 26.57 -15.29
N ILE A 122 5.93 26.45 -16.60
CA ILE A 122 6.93 26.86 -17.61
C ILE A 122 6.32 27.99 -18.43
N ARG A 123 7.09 29.06 -18.67
CA ARG A 123 6.69 30.17 -19.55
C ARG A 123 7.79 30.47 -20.56
N PRO A 124 7.67 30.05 -21.83
CA PRO A 124 8.59 30.45 -22.89
C PRO A 124 8.36 31.93 -23.25
N THR A 125 9.40 32.59 -23.74
CA THR A 125 9.31 33.95 -24.29
C THR A 125 9.56 33.96 -25.79
N LEU A 126 9.12 35.03 -26.46
CA LEU A 126 9.37 35.28 -27.89
C LEU A 126 10.86 35.28 -28.28
N LYS A 127 11.78 35.47 -27.30
CA LYS A 127 13.23 35.42 -27.50
C LYS A 127 13.83 34.01 -27.31
N GLY A 128 13.00 32.97 -27.18
CA GLY A 128 13.43 31.59 -26.92
C GLY A 128 13.80 31.30 -25.46
N SER A 129 14.00 32.32 -24.62
CA SER A 129 14.30 32.16 -23.19
C SER A 129 13.12 31.53 -22.42
N ILE A 130 13.39 30.50 -21.63
CA ILE A 130 12.37 29.74 -20.88
C ILE A 130 12.45 30.08 -19.39
N TYR A 131 11.38 30.69 -18.87
CA TYR A 131 11.22 30.90 -17.43
C TYR A 131 10.60 29.67 -16.79
N ARG A 132 11.19 29.21 -15.69
CA ARG A 132 10.70 28.09 -14.88
C ARG A 132 10.26 28.62 -13.53
N PHE A 133 9.03 28.32 -13.13
CA PHE A 133 8.40 28.85 -11.92
C PHE A 133 8.15 27.75 -10.90
N VAL A 134 8.34 28.10 -9.62
CA VAL A 134 8.00 27.34 -8.42
C VAL A 134 7.03 28.23 -7.63
N TYR A 135 5.73 28.02 -7.85
CA TYR A 135 4.64 28.90 -7.38
C TYR A 135 4.77 30.35 -7.87
N ASP A 136 5.14 31.26 -6.97
CA ASP A 136 5.28 32.71 -7.12
C ASP A 136 6.70 33.16 -7.50
N TYR A 137 7.72 32.33 -7.27
CA TYR A 137 9.09 32.62 -7.70
C TYR A 137 9.41 31.93 -9.02
N GLY A 138 10.12 32.62 -9.90
CA GLY A 138 10.64 32.08 -11.15
C GLY A 138 12.14 32.27 -11.29
N TYR A 139 12.77 31.39 -12.06
CA TYR A 139 14.16 31.51 -12.47
C TYR A 139 14.31 31.36 -13.98
N LEU A 140 15.18 32.19 -14.55
CA LEU A 140 15.65 32.12 -15.93
C LEU A 140 17.14 31.82 -15.93
N GLU A 141 17.57 30.98 -16.85
CA GLU A 141 18.98 30.67 -17.11
C GLU A 141 19.56 31.68 -18.10
N LEU A 142 20.75 32.17 -17.76
CA LEU A 142 21.56 33.09 -18.53
C LEU A 142 22.83 32.35 -18.97
N ASP A 143 23.62 33.00 -19.82
CA ASP A 143 24.94 32.51 -20.19
C ASP A 143 25.86 32.40 -18.95
N ASN A 144 26.84 31.50 -19.02
CA ASN A 144 27.85 31.23 -17.97
C ASN A 144 27.28 30.71 -16.61
N ASP A 145 26.31 29.80 -16.63
CA ASP A 145 25.72 29.13 -15.43
C ASP A 145 25.09 30.10 -14.39
N PHE A 146 24.75 31.32 -14.82
CA PHE A 146 23.99 32.28 -14.02
C PHE A 146 22.48 32.06 -14.14
N TYR A 147 21.77 32.28 -13.04
CA TYR A 147 20.31 32.26 -12.99
C TYR A 147 19.79 33.61 -12.46
N LEU A 148 18.85 34.19 -13.20
CA LEU A 148 18.07 35.36 -12.79
C LEU A 148 16.82 34.88 -12.06
N ILE A 149 16.66 35.24 -10.79
CA ILE A 149 15.47 34.98 -9.98
C ILE A 149 14.53 36.19 -10.07
N VAL A 150 13.22 35.95 -10.17
CA VAL A 150 12.17 36.96 -10.30
C VAL A 150 10.94 36.56 -9.48
N ARG A 151 10.35 37.47 -8.71
CA ARG A 151 9.05 37.26 -8.03
C ARG A 151 7.88 37.69 -8.93
N ASP A 152 6.84 36.85 -9.06
CA ASP A 152 5.64 37.14 -9.85
C ASP A 152 4.54 37.79 -8.99
N LYS A 153 4.56 39.12 -8.91
CA LYS A 153 3.63 39.93 -8.11
C LYS A 153 2.15 39.77 -8.47
N ARG A 154 1.81 39.11 -9.59
CA ARG A 154 0.40 38.86 -10.00
C ARG A 154 -0.40 37.97 -9.04
N LEU A 155 0.26 37.35 -8.07
CA LEU A 155 -0.36 36.51 -7.04
C LEU A 155 -0.53 37.23 -5.70
N GLU A 156 0.02 38.44 -5.55
CA GLU A 156 -0.23 39.32 -4.40
C GLU A 156 -1.64 39.93 -4.57
N LYS A 157 -2.57 39.61 -3.65
CA LYS A 157 -3.94 40.11 -3.58
C LYS A 157 -4.19 40.79 -2.25
#